data_AF-H1G1A6-F1
#
_entry.id   AF-H1G1A6-F1
#
_cell.length_a   1.000
_cell.length_b   1.000
_cell.length_c   1.000
_cell.angle_alpha   90.00
_cell.angle_beta   90.00
_cell.angle_gamma   90.00
#
_symmetry.space_group_name_H-M   'P 1'
#
loop_
_entity.id
_entity.type
_entity.pdbx_description
1 polymer ?
#
loop_
_entity_poly.entity_id
_entity_poly.type
_entity_poly.pdbx_seq_one_letter_code
_entity_poly.pdbx_strand_id
1 'polypeptide(L)'
;MRKTRDSIIWMSVFLLAVMAAALLLSGPLLAAFLANPAFNGMILFVLLVGLVVNYRQVLILNPEVRWIEAFRASDAPEAAQLPRTRLLGAMARLLTGRRGDQFTLSTVSMRTLLDGIRMRLDESRDLSRYFIGLLVFLGLLGTFWGLLDTLRGVSAVISDMGIGGEDMSGAFAALQSGLEKPLSGLGTAFSSSLFGLAGALVLGFVDLQAGHAQNRFYNELEEWLSGLTRLSTGALVSEGEGTVPAYIQALLEQTSDSLDKLQRLMARGEEERRLTDQRLIALTQEVAEVAQLVRGEQKAMLGLARTQSELQGVLERLAEATGARSDSEQEMSRHLSGVADTLSELRVQLGEDRGHFISVLRDEVRLMTRTAARLGEGGRERE
;
A
#
# COMPACT_ATOMS: atom_id res chain seq x y z
N MET A 1 7.10 15.76 29.76
CA MET A 1 7.82 16.31 28.59
C MET A 1 9.35 16.07 28.57
N ARG A 2 10.02 15.60 29.64
CA ARG A 2 11.36 14.94 29.58
C ARG A 2 11.48 13.83 28.52
N LYS A 3 10.34 13.22 28.14
CA LYS A 3 10.25 12.02 27.30
C LYS A 3 10.49 12.22 25.80
N THR A 4 10.44 13.45 25.27
CA THR A 4 10.81 13.71 23.86
C THR A 4 12.32 13.69 23.65
N ARG A 5 13.09 14.12 24.66
CA ARG A 5 14.54 13.89 24.73
C ARG A 5 14.85 12.40 24.81
N ASP A 6 14.04 11.63 25.53
CA ASP A 6 14.23 10.18 25.64
C ASP A 6 14.14 9.51 24.26
N SER A 7 13.22 9.93 23.39
CA SER A 7 13.13 9.39 22.02
C SER A 7 14.42 9.60 21.21
N ILE A 8 15.04 10.79 21.27
CA ILE A 8 16.32 11.05 20.59
C ILE A 8 17.44 10.19 21.19
N ILE A 9 17.48 10.04 22.52
CA ILE A 9 18.46 9.20 23.20
C ILE A 9 18.32 7.75 22.73
N TRP A 10 17.11 7.19 22.71
CA TRP A 10 16.86 5.83 22.24
C TRP A 10 17.20 5.64 20.76
N MET A 11 16.86 6.60 19.90
CA MET A 11 17.25 6.59 18.48
C MET A 11 18.78 6.64 18.32
N SER A 12 19.48 7.42 19.16
CA SER A 12 20.94 7.56 19.11
C SER A 12 21.64 6.30 19.61
N VAL A 13 21.15 5.71 20.71
CA VAL A 13 21.66 4.45 21.27
C VAL A 13 21.47 3.30 20.28
N PHE A 14 20.31 3.21 19.64
CA PHE A 14 20.05 2.22 18.61
C PHE A 14 21.01 2.37 17.42
N LEU A 15 21.18 3.58 16.90
CA LEU A 15 22.14 3.84 15.82
C LEU A 15 23.57 3.50 16.21
N LEU A 16 23.96 3.81 17.45
CA LEU A 16 25.29 3.47 17.96
C LEU A 16 25.48 1.96 18.01
N ALA A 17 24.47 1.20 18.43
CA ALA A 17 24.50 -0.27 18.40
C ALA A 17 24.60 -0.81 16.97
N VAL A 18 23.83 -0.25 16.02
CA VAL A 18 23.90 -0.61 14.59
C VAL A 18 25.29 -0.29 14.02
N MET A 19 25.86 0.87 14.36
CA MET A 19 27.20 1.26 13.93
C MET A 19 28.27 0.34 14.52
N ALA A 20 28.15 -0.05 15.79
CA ALA A 20 29.05 -1.02 16.42
C ALA A 20 28.98 -2.38 15.72
N ALA A 21 27.77 -2.86 15.40
CA ALA A 21 27.60 -4.09 14.61
C ALA A 21 28.22 -3.95 13.20
N ALA A 22 28.03 -2.82 12.52
CA ALA A 22 28.64 -2.56 11.22
C ALA A 22 30.18 -2.50 11.27
N LEU A 23 30.76 -1.98 12.35
CA LEU A 23 32.22 -1.98 12.57
C LEU A 23 32.76 -3.39 12.82
N LEU A 24 32.07 -4.20 13.62
CA LEU A 24 32.42 -5.61 13.86
C LEU A 24 32.37 -6.43 12.57
N LEU A 25 31.42 -6.13 11.68
CA LEU A 25 31.23 -6.80 10.38
C LEU A 25 31.91 -6.06 9.22
N SER A 26 32.83 -5.14 9.49
CA SER A 26 33.39 -4.23 8.48
C SER A 26 34.08 -4.94 7.31
N GLY A 27 34.76 -6.05 7.56
CA GLY A 27 35.40 -6.85 6.50
C GLY A 27 34.41 -7.38 5.46
N PRO A 28 33.43 -8.24 5.86
CA PRO A 28 32.38 -8.70 4.97
C PRO A 28 31.55 -7.58 4.34
N LEU A 29 31.24 -6.53 5.09
CA LEU A 29 30.46 -5.38 4.60
C LEU A 29 31.21 -4.62 3.50
N LEU A 30 32.52 -4.40 3.63
CA LEU A 30 33.32 -3.73 2.59
C LEU A 30 33.42 -4.58 1.33
N ALA A 31 33.63 -5.89 1.46
CA ALA A 31 33.65 -6.80 0.32
C ALA A 31 32.30 -6.81 -0.43
N ALA A 32 31.19 -6.87 0.32
CA ALA A 32 29.85 -6.76 -0.21
C ALA A 32 29.58 -5.38 -0.85
N PHE A 33 30.05 -4.29 -0.23
CA PHE A 33 29.87 -2.94 -0.74
C PHE A 33 30.57 -2.75 -2.10
N LEU A 34 31.82 -3.21 -2.20
CA LEU A 34 32.65 -3.10 -3.41
C LEU A 34 32.19 -3.97 -4.57
N ALA A 35 31.31 -4.95 -4.34
CA ALA A 35 30.71 -5.74 -5.41
C ALA A 35 29.81 -4.91 -6.33
N ASN A 36 29.04 -3.98 -5.75
CA ASN A 36 28.11 -3.12 -6.48
C ASN A 36 28.18 -1.68 -5.94
N PRO A 37 29.30 -0.96 -6.15
CA PRO A 37 29.57 0.31 -5.47
C PRO A 37 28.55 1.40 -5.84
N ALA A 38 28.01 1.37 -7.07
CA ALA A 38 26.99 2.32 -7.51
C ALA A 38 25.67 2.15 -6.73
N PHE A 39 25.11 0.92 -6.72
CA PHE A 39 23.85 0.64 -6.01
C PHE A 39 24.01 0.73 -4.50
N ASN A 40 25.07 0.13 -3.94
CA ASN A 40 25.31 0.16 -2.50
C ASN A 40 25.60 1.60 -2.01
N GLY A 41 26.29 2.42 -2.80
CA GLY A 41 26.47 3.84 -2.52
C GLY A 41 25.16 4.63 -2.56
N MET A 42 24.28 4.34 -3.52
CA MET A 42 22.96 4.96 -3.58
C MET A 42 22.07 4.53 -2.40
N ILE A 43 22.10 3.26 -2.00
CA ILE A 43 21.42 2.75 -0.80
C ILE A 43 21.92 3.51 0.44
N LEU A 44 23.23 3.63 0.62
CA LEU A 44 23.82 4.35 1.75
C LEU A 44 23.42 5.83 1.77
N PHE A 45 23.40 6.49 0.60
CA PHE A 45 22.96 7.87 0.48
C PHE A 45 21.49 8.04 0.87
N VAL A 46 20.60 7.20 0.35
CA VAL A 46 19.17 7.22 0.68
C VAL A 46 18.96 6.94 2.18
N LEU A 47 19.70 6.00 2.75
CA LEU A 47 19.66 5.69 4.19
C LEU A 47 20.06 6.91 5.02
N LEU A 48 21.14 7.60 4.67
CA LEU A 48 21.61 8.79 5.37
C LEU A 48 20.59 9.94 5.28
N VAL A 49 20.06 10.19 4.09
CA VAL A 49 19.02 11.22 3.88
C VAL A 49 17.76 10.89 4.71
N GLY A 50 17.28 9.65 4.65
CA GLY A 50 16.14 9.19 5.44
C GLY A 50 16.37 9.36 6.93
N LEU A 51 17.58 9.05 7.41
CA LEU A 51 17.95 9.22 8.81
C LEU A 51 17.95 10.68 9.23
N VAL A 52 18.52 11.57 8.41
CA VAL A 52 18.53 13.02 8.65
C VAL A 52 17.09 13.57 8.69
N VAL A 53 16.22 13.14 7.77
CA VAL A 53 14.82 13.56 7.74
C VAL A 53 14.11 13.17 9.04
N ASN A 54 14.23 11.91 9.47
CA ASN A 54 13.62 11.42 10.71
C ASN A 54 14.14 12.14 11.95
N TYR A 55 15.47 12.34 12.04
CA TYR A 55 16.07 13.11 13.14
C TYR A 55 15.58 14.55 13.16
N ARG A 56 15.55 15.20 11.99
CA ARG A 56 15.06 16.58 11.87
C ARG A 56 13.61 16.71 12.34
N GLN A 57 12.76 15.73 12.01
CA GLN A 57 11.36 15.70 12.41
C GLN A 57 11.22 15.72 13.94
N VAL A 58 11.99 14.88 14.65
CA VAL A 58 12.01 14.86 16.13
C VAL A 58 12.64 16.12 16.72
N LEU A 59 13.71 16.64 16.11
CA LEU A 59 14.38 17.86 16.57
C LEU A 59 13.50 19.10 16.46
N ILE A 60 12.64 19.18 15.44
CA ILE A 60 11.70 20.29 15.25
C ILE A 60 10.63 20.30 16.37
N LEU A 61 10.26 19.15 16.94
CA LEU A 61 9.26 19.06 18.02
C LEU A 61 9.78 19.56 19.38
N ASN A 62 11.09 19.46 19.65
CA ASN A 62 11.68 19.88 20.93
C ASN A 62 11.52 21.37 21.28
N PRO A 63 11.80 22.34 20.38
CA PRO A 63 11.56 23.75 20.67
C PRO A 63 10.07 24.05 20.88
N GLU A 64 9.19 23.36 20.15
CA GLU A 64 7.74 23.51 20.26
C GLU A 64 7.22 23.07 21.64
N VAL A 65 7.67 21.92 22.13
CA VAL A 65 7.34 21.43 23.48
C VAL A 65 7.83 22.41 24.55
N ARG A 66 9.07 22.90 24.45
CA ARG A 66 9.64 23.85 25.42
C ARG A 66 8.87 25.17 25.46
N TRP A 67 8.36 25.62 24.31
CA TRP A 67 7.53 26.81 24.26
C TRP A 67 6.20 26.58 24.99
N ILE A 68 5.54 25.44 24.78
CA ILE A 68 4.29 25.09 25.48
C ILE A 68 4.54 25.01 27.00
N GLU A 69 5.64 24.41 27.45
CA GLU A 69 6.02 24.36 28.87
C GLU A 69 6.24 25.76 29.45
N ALA A 70 6.99 26.62 28.76
CA ALA A 70 7.24 27.99 29.19
C ALA A 70 5.97 28.82 29.25
N PHE A 71 5.04 28.61 28.31
CA PHE A 71 3.74 29.27 28.29
C PHE A 71 2.83 28.80 29.44
N ARG A 72 2.84 27.50 29.77
CA ARG A 72 2.09 26.96 30.91
C ARG A 72 2.64 27.40 32.27
N ALA A 73 3.95 27.59 32.38
CA ALA A 73 4.63 27.92 33.64
C ALA A 73 4.61 29.43 33.95
N SER A 74 4.27 30.29 32.99
CA SER A 74 4.27 31.74 33.18
C SER A 74 2.85 32.24 33.45
N ASP A 75 2.60 32.79 34.65
CA ASP A 75 1.38 33.58 34.95
C ASP A 75 1.28 34.87 34.11
N ALA A 76 2.40 35.29 33.50
CA ALA A 76 2.49 36.41 32.56
C ALA A 76 2.93 35.92 31.17
N PRO A 77 2.01 35.68 30.22
CA PRO A 77 2.31 35.15 28.88
C PRO A 77 3.18 36.07 28.00
N GLU A 78 3.52 37.29 28.46
CA GLU A 78 4.41 38.23 27.77
C GLU A 78 5.88 37.78 27.71
N ALA A 79 6.32 36.86 28.59
CA ALA A 79 7.70 36.40 28.63
C ALA A 79 8.03 35.24 27.67
N ALA A 80 7.00 34.58 27.10
CA ALA A 80 7.19 33.47 26.17
C ALA A 80 7.50 33.99 24.77
N GLN A 81 8.79 34.16 24.46
CA GLN A 81 9.26 34.49 23.11
C GLN A 81 8.58 33.58 22.07
N LEU A 82 8.02 34.19 21.02
CA LEU A 82 7.36 33.48 19.91
C LEU A 82 8.23 32.32 19.43
N PRO A 83 7.68 31.10 19.27
CA PRO A 83 8.45 30.00 18.72
C PRO A 83 8.88 30.39 17.31
N ARG A 84 10.19 30.34 17.06
CA ARG A 84 10.82 30.71 15.77
C ARG A 84 10.50 29.69 14.66
N THR A 85 9.75 28.64 14.97
CA THR A 85 9.47 27.47 14.14
C THR A 85 8.09 27.51 13.47
N ARG A 86 7.98 26.81 12.34
CA ARG A 86 6.84 26.89 11.41
C ARG A 86 5.58 26.16 11.87
N LEU A 87 5.67 25.20 12.80
CA LEU A 87 4.52 24.35 13.18
C LEU A 87 3.55 25.12 14.10
N LEU A 88 4.05 25.70 15.20
CA LEU A 88 3.21 26.53 16.07
C LEU A 88 3.23 28.02 15.72
N GLY A 89 4.05 28.48 14.78
CA GLY A 89 4.14 29.91 14.44
C GLY A 89 2.80 30.55 14.05
N ALA A 90 1.89 29.82 13.41
CA ALA A 90 0.55 30.30 13.09
C ALA A 90 -0.36 30.37 14.34
N MET A 91 -0.27 29.39 15.23
CA MET A 91 -0.98 29.39 16.51
C MET A 91 -0.45 30.49 17.43
N ALA A 92 0.86 30.59 17.57
CA ALA A 92 1.50 31.57 18.45
C ALA A 92 1.09 33.00 18.09
N ARG A 93 0.94 33.33 16.78
CA ARG A 93 0.41 34.64 16.33
C ARG A 93 -1.07 34.85 16.64
N LEU A 94 -1.90 33.81 16.56
CA LEU A 94 -3.31 33.88 16.95
C LEU A 94 -3.46 34.03 18.47
N LEU A 95 -2.56 33.41 19.24
CA LEU A 95 -2.50 33.45 20.70
C LEU A 95 -1.93 34.78 21.24
N THR A 96 -0.93 35.36 20.58
CA THR A 96 -0.30 36.63 20.99
C THR A 96 -0.91 37.89 20.34
N GLY A 97 -1.65 37.74 19.23
CA GLY A 97 -2.10 38.86 18.41
C GLY A 97 -3.39 39.56 18.85
N ARG A 98 -4.14 39.05 19.84
CA ARG A 98 -5.41 39.66 20.27
C ARG A 98 -5.48 39.80 21.79
N ARG A 99 -5.11 41.00 22.26
CA ARG A 99 -5.27 41.45 23.65
C ARG A 99 -6.76 41.57 24.03
N GLY A 100 -7.05 41.28 25.30
CA GLY A 100 -7.80 42.22 26.12
C GLY A 100 -9.20 41.81 26.58
N ASP A 101 -9.85 40.82 25.97
CA ASP A 101 -11.13 40.33 26.47
C ASP A 101 -11.23 38.83 26.25
N GLN A 102 -11.91 38.18 27.18
CA GLN A 102 -11.92 36.75 27.47
C GLN A 102 -11.62 35.83 26.28
N PHE A 103 -10.47 35.17 26.39
CA PHE A 103 -9.93 34.20 25.46
C PHE A 103 -10.94 33.07 25.21
N THR A 104 -11.72 33.12 24.13
CA THR A 104 -12.68 32.08 23.73
C THR A 104 -12.29 31.54 22.35
N LEU A 105 -11.34 30.59 22.32
CA LEU A 105 -11.14 29.81 21.10
C LEU A 105 -12.42 28.98 20.89
N SER A 106 -13.18 29.29 19.83
CA SER A 106 -14.30 28.44 19.46
C SER A 106 -13.78 27.02 19.21
N THR A 107 -14.51 26.02 19.68
CA THR A 107 -14.18 24.58 19.50
C THR A 107 -13.89 24.23 18.03
N VAL A 108 -14.54 24.93 17.11
CA VAL A 108 -14.33 24.83 15.65
C VAL A 108 -12.93 25.29 15.25
N SER A 109 -12.46 26.44 15.73
CA SER A 109 -11.14 26.99 15.39
C SER A 109 -9.99 26.13 15.95
N MET A 110 -10.18 25.56 17.14
CA MET A 110 -9.24 24.61 17.74
C MET A 110 -9.08 23.35 16.88
N ARG A 111 -10.20 22.74 16.46
CA ARG A 111 -10.18 21.55 15.61
C ARG A 111 -9.47 21.82 14.27
N THR A 112 -9.75 22.94 13.62
CA THR A 112 -9.08 23.31 12.35
C THR A 112 -7.56 23.47 12.51
N LEU A 113 -7.09 24.03 13.64
CA LEU A 113 -5.65 24.15 13.91
C LEU A 113 -5.00 22.79 14.19
N LEU A 114 -5.66 21.93 14.97
CA LEU A 114 -5.23 20.55 15.22
C LEU A 114 -5.13 19.75 13.92
N ASP A 115 -6.16 19.82 13.07
CA ASP A 115 -6.20 19.14 11.78
C ASP A 115 -5.06 19.63 10.85
N GLY A 116 -4.77 20.93 10.85
CA GLY A 116 -3.66 21.50 10.09
C GLY A 116 -2.27 21.05 10.58
N ILE A 117 -2.10 20.88 11.89
CA ILE A 117 -0.86 20.33 12.46
C ILE A 117 -0.74 18.84 12.14
N ARG A 118 -1.83 18.08 12.30
CA ARG A 118 -1.90 16.65 11.99
C ARG A 118 -1.51 16.39 10.54
N MET A 119 -2.08 17.13 9.59
CA MET A 119 -1.75 17.00 8.17
C MET A 119 -0.26 17.21 7.88
N ARG A 120 0.39 18.19 8.54
CA ARG A 120 1.83 18.45 8.37
C ARG A 120 2.70 17.35 8.99
N LEU A 121 2.28 16.80 10.13
CA LEU A 121 2.95 15.65 10.74
C LEU A 121 2.84 14.43 9.83
N ASP A 122 1.64 14.14 9.32
CA ASP A 122 1.39 13.00 8.42
C ASP A 122 2.18 13.14 7.10
N GLU A 123 2.21 14.31 6.47
CA GLU A 123 3.02 14.58 5.26
C GLU A 123 4.51 14.24 5.48
N SER A 124 5.04 14.60 6.66
CA SER A 124 6.42 14.28 6.99
C SER A 124 6.66 12.78 7.26
N ARG A 125 5.65 12.03 7.69
CA ARG A 125 5.73 10.56 7.80
C ARG A 125 5.67 9.87 6.46
N ASP A 126 4.87 10.38 5.52
CA ASP A 126 4.79 9.81 4.17
C ASP A 126 6.14 9.84 3.45
N LEU A 127 6.89 10.93 3.60
CA LEU A 127 8.26 11.03 3.07
C LEU A 127 9.19 9.96 3.67
N SER A 128 9.09 9.70 4.97
CA SER A 128 9.89 8.67 5.64
C SER A 128 9.54 7.26 5.15
N ARG A 129 8.24 6.95 5.02
CA ARG A 129 7.77 5.67 4.46
C ARG A 129 8.20 5.48 3.00
N TYR A 130 8.24 6.57 2.22
CA TYR A 130 8.78 6.54 0.87
C TYR A 130 10.27 6.16 0.86
N PHE A 131 11.09 6.73 1.74
CA PHE A 131 12.51 6.35 1.83
C PHE A 131 12.72 4.89 2.23
N ILE A 132 11.90 4.35 3.14
CA ILE A 132 11.93 2.93 3.51
C ILE A 132 11.60 2.06 2.29
N GLY A 133 10.52 2.37 1.57
CA GLY A 133 10.14 1.66 0.35
C GLY A 133 11.20 1.78 -0.75
N LEU A 134 11.81 2.95 -0.89
CA LEU A 134 12.89 3.20 -1.83
C LEU A 134 14.12 2.36 -1.52
N LEU A 135 14.51 2.19 -0.25
CA LEU A 135 15.62 1.33 0.16
C LEU A 135 15.38 -0.14 -0.20
N VAL A 136 14.15 -0.64 0.04
CA VAL A 136 13.76 -1.99 -0.35
C VAL A 136 13.82 -2.15 -1.87
N PHE A 137 13.23 -1.20 -2.60
CA PHE A 137 13.22 -1.20 -4.06
C PHE A 137 14.63 -1.17 -4.64
N LEU A 138 15.52 -0.34 -4.10
CA LEU A 138 16.93 -0.27 -4.51
C LEU A 138 17.67 -1.58 -4.25
N GLY A 139 17.40 -2.24 -3.11
CA GLY A 139 17.96 -3.54 -2.80
C GLY A 139 17.52 -4.62 -3.80
N LEU A 140 16.23 -4.64 -4.14
CA LEU A 140 15.70 -5.53 -5.19
C LEU A 140 16.32 -5.21 -6.55
N LEU A 141 16.42 -3.94 -6.91
CA LEU A 141 17.02 -3.50 -8.17
C LEU A 141 18.50 -3.92 -8.26
N GLY A 142 19.25 -3.85 -7.16
CA GLY A 142 20.62 -4.34 -7.09
C GLY A 142 20.75 -5.83 -7.41
N THR A 143 19.81 -6.66 -6.92
CA THR A 143 19.81 -8.09 -7.26
C THR A 143 19.47 -8.35 -8.72
N PHE A 144 18.50 -7.61 -9.26
CA PHE A 144 18.14 -7.70 -10.67
C PHE A 144 19.34 -7.34 -11.55
N TRP A 145 20.07 -6.29 -11.19
CA TRP A 145 21.26 -5.87 -11.92
C TRP A 145 22.38 -6.91 -11.86
N GLY A 146 22.63 -7.48 -10.68
CA GLY A 146 23.62 -8.55 -10.56
C GLY A 146 23.23 -9.83 -11.31
N LEU A 147 21.94 -10.17 -11.40
CA LEU A 147 21.46 -11.26 -12.24
C LEU A 147 21.69 -10.97 -13.74
N LEU A 148 21.49 -9.74 -14.20
CA LEU A 148 21.82 -9.35 -15.58
C LEU A 148 23.31 -9.51 -15.88
N ASP A 149 24.18 -9.19 -14.93
CA ASP A 149 25.62 -9.40 -15.09
C ASP A 149 25.98 -10.89 -15.14
N THR A 150 25.33 -11.74 -14.32
CA THR A 150 25.51 -13.19 -14.44
C THR A 150 25.06 -13.71 -15.81
N LEU A 151 23.92 -13.21 -16.34
CA LEU A 151 23.41 -13.59 -17.64
C LEU A 151 24.35 -13.18 -18.78
N ARG A 152 24.93 -11.97 -18.71
CA ARG A 152 25.96 -11.51 -19.66
C ARG A 152 27.20 -12.39 -19.61
N GLY A 153 27.65 -12.80 -18.42
CA GLY A 153 28.77 -13.70 -18.24
C GLY A 153 28.53 -15.07 -18.88
N VAL A 154 27.35 -15.66 -18.66
CA VAL A 154 26.96 -16.94 -19.29
C VAL A 154 26.86 -16.80 -20.81
N SER A 155 26.26 -15.71 -21.31
CA SER A 155 26.18 -15.44 -22.76
C SER A 155 27.56 -15.31 -23.41
N ALA A 156 28.53 -14.70 -22.72
CA ALA A 156 29.89 -14.55 -23.22
C ALA A 156 30.58 -15.92 -23.36
N VAL A 157 30.43 -16.79 -22.35
CA VAL A 157 30.99 -18.15 -22.38
C VAL A 157 30.40 -18.96 -23.53
N ILE A 158 29.07 -18.93 -23.71
CA ILE A 158 28.41 -19.64 -24.82
C ILE A 158 28.89 -19.11 -26.18
N SER A 159 29.09 -17.80 -26.31
CA SER A 159 29.60 -17.19 -27.55
C SER A 159 31.06 -17.55 -27.84
N ASP A 160 31.89 -17.70 -26.81
CA ASP A 160 33.32 -18.04 -26.93
C ASP A 160 33.54 -19.52 -27.31
N MET A 161 32.55 -20.38 -27.05
CA MET A 161 32.56 -21.79 -27.47
C MET A 161 32.19 -22.01 -28.94
N GLY A 162 31.85 -20.94 -29.67
CA GLY A 162 31.62 -20.98 -31.11
C GLY A 162 32.92 -20.87 -31.90
N ILE A 163 33.23 -21.93 -32.66
CA ILE A 163 34.24 -22.06 -33.73
C ILE A 163 35.55 -22.76 -33.29
N GLY A 164 35.61 -24.09 -33.50
CA GLY A 164 36.87 -24.86 -33.48
C GLY A 164 36.78 -26.20 -32.77
N GLY A 165 36.11 -27.18 -33.38
CA GLY A 165 36.04 -28.54 -32.83
C GLY A 165 37.38 -29.28 -33.02
N GLU A 166 38.10 -29.51 -31.92
CA GLU A 166 39.10 -30.60 -31.82
C GLU A 166 39.35 -31.06 -30.37
N ASP A 167 39.12 -30.22 -29.34
CA ASP A 167 39.33 -30.60 -27.92
C ASP A 167 38.05 -30.49 -27.05
N MET A 168 37.29 -31.59 -26.96
CA MET A 168 36.05 -31.66 -26.17
C MET A 168 36.29 -31.60 -24.64
N SER A 169 37.47 -32.04 -24.17
CA SER A 169 37.90 -31.92 -22.78
C SER A 169 38.26 -30.48 -22.39
N GLY A 170 38.90 -29.73 -23.30
CA GLY A 170 39.18 -28.30 -23.13
C GLY A 170 37.90 -27.45 -23.16
N ALA A 171 36.95 -27.80 -24.03
CA ALA A 171 35.64 -27.17 -24.08
C ALA A 171 34.85 -27.33 -22.77
N PHE A 172 34.86 -28.52 -22.16
CA PHE A 172 34.18 -28.76 -20.88
C PHE A 172 34.84 -28.01 -19.71
N ALA A 173 36.18 -27.98 -19.66
CA ALA A 173 36.91 -27.20 -18.66
C ALA A 173 36.67 -25.68 -18.81
N ALA A 174 36.55 -25.18 -20.05
CA ALA A 174 36.19 -23.79 -20.34
C ALA A 174 34.74 -23.48 -19.94
N LEU A 175 33.81 -24.41 -20.13
CA LEU A 175 32.42 -24.30 -19.68
C LEU A 175 32.33 -24.27 -18.15
N GLN A 176 33.04 -25.18 -17.48
CA GLN A 176 33.12 -25.23 -16.02
C GLN A 176 33.69 -23.93 -15.44
N SER A 177 34.84 -23.47 -15.95
CA SER A 177 35.48 -22.22 -15.52
C SER A 177 34.63 -20.98 -15.85
N GLY A 178 33.97 -21.00 -17.02
CA GLY A 178 33.08 -19.93 -17.48
C GLY A 178 31.81 -19.79 -16.65
N LEU A 179 31.30 -20.88 -16.08
CA LEU A 179 30.11 -20.87 -15.21
C LEU A 179 30.43 -20.60 -13.74
N GLU A 180 31.66 -20.86 -13.28
CA GLU A 180 32.07 -20.60 -11.89
C GLU A 180 32.06 -19.10 -11.55
N LYS A 181 32.47 -18.24 -12.49
CA LYS A 181 32.51 -16.79 -12.30
C LYS A 181 31.11 -16.18 -12.09
N PRO A 182 30.10 -16.45 -12.95
CA PRO A 182 28.72 -16.01 -12.71
C PRO A 182 28.11 -16.59 -11.43
N LEU A 183 28.38 -17.87 -11.11
CA LEU A 183 27.86 -18.52 -9.91
C LEU A 183 28.42 -17.89 -8.63
N SER A 184 29.71 -17.58 -8.58
CA SER A 184 30.32 -16.85 -7.46
C SER A 184 29.83 -15.40 -7.36
N GLY A 185 29.53 -14.77 -8.51
CA GLY A 185 28.98 -13.42 -8.60
C GLY A 185 27.56 -13.28 -8.01
N LEU A 186 26.77 -14.36 -8.00
CA LEU A 186 25.38 -14.34 -7.51
C LEU A 186 25.29 -13.97 -6.01
N GLY A 187 26.20 -14.47 -5.18
CA GLY A 187 26.24 -14.10 -3.75
C GLY A 187 26.55 -12.61 -3.54
N THR A 188 27.36 -12.03 -4.42
CA THR A 188 27.70 -10.60 -4.36
C THR A 188 26.57 -9.71 -4.88
N ALA A 189 25.78 -10.16 -5.85
CA ALA A 189 24.54 -9.52 -6.30
C ALA A 189 23.48 -9.47 -5.18
N PHE A 190 23.34 -10.58 -4.44
CA PHE A 190 22.40 -10.68 -3.31
C PHE A 190 22.73 -9.71 -2.17
N SER A 191 24.00 -9.37 -2.00
CA SER A 191 24.44 -8.46 -0.94
C SER A 191 23.80 -7.06 -1.02
N SER A 192 23.48 -6.58 -2.23
CA SER A 192 22.80 -5.29 -2.41
C SER A 192 21.38 -5.31 -1.85
N SER A 193 20.66 -6.45 -1.95
CA SER A 193 19.35 -6.62 -1.32
C SER A 193 19.47 -6.64 0.21
N LEU A 194 20.49 -7.30 0.74
CA LEU A 194 20.75 -7.29 2.18
C LEU A 194 21.01 -5.87 2.69
N PHE A 195 21.78 -5.05 1.96
CA PHE A 195 21.97 -3.64 2.30
C PHE A 195 20.66 -2.84 2.26
N GLY A 196 19.85 -3.03 1.21
CA GLY A 196 18.56 -2.35 1.07
C GLY A 196 17.58 -2.72 2.19
N LEU A 197 17.44 -4.01 2.49
CA LEU A 197 16.57 -4.52 3.55
C LEU A 197 17.07 -4.15 4.94
N ALA A 198 18.36 -4.30 5.22
CA ALA A 198 18.94 -3.89 6.51
C ALA A 198 18.81 -2.39 6.72
N GLY A 199 19.08 -1.59 5.69
CA GLY A 199 18.86 -0.14 5.70
C GLY A 199 17.40 0.22 5.95
N ALA A 200 16.47 -0.43 5.26
CA ALA A 200 15.03 -0.24 5.46
C ALA A 200 14.59 -0.60 6.88
N LEU A 201 15.15 -1.64 7.49
CA LEU A 201 14.87 -2.03 8.87
C LEU A 201 15.39 -1.01 9.88
N VAL A 202 16.64 -0.54 9.70
CA VAL A 202 17.23 0.52 10.54
C VAL A 202 16.40 1.79 10.43
N LEU A 203 16.09 2.22 9.21
CA LEU A 203 15.29 3.43 8.97
C LEU A 203 13.87 3.27 9.51
N GLY A 204 13.25 2.10 9.33
CA GLY A 204 11.92 1.78 9.84
C GLY A 204 11.84 1.84 11.37
N PHE A 205 12.86 1.36 12.08
CA PHE A 205 12.91 1.49 13.53
C PHE A 205 13.00 2.96 13.96
N VAL A 206 13.84 3.74 13.29
CA VAL A 206 13.98 5.18 13.56
C VAL A 206 12.66 5.92 13.27
N ASP A 207 11.96 5.57 12.18
CA ASP A 207 10.64 6.11 11.84
C ASP A 207 9.58 5.80 12.90
N LEU A 208 9.54 4.57 13.41
CA LEU A 208 8.63 4.20 14.50
C LEU A 208 8.84 5.08 15.74
N GLN A 209 10.10 5.33 16.11
CA GLN A 209 10.43 6.19 17.25
C GLN A 209 10.05 7.65 17.00
N ALA A 210 10.24 8.14 15.77
CA ALA A 210 9.80 9.48 15.36
C ALA A 210 8.27 9.61 15.40
N GLY A 211 7.55 8.59 14.92
CA GLY A 211 6.09 8.52 14.96
C GLY A 211 5.54 8.49 16.40
N HIS A 212 6.17 7.75 17.31
CA HIS A 212 5.82 7.78 18.74
C HIS A 212 6.00 9.18 19.36
N ALA A 213 7.07 9.89 19.02
CA ALA A 213 7.32 11.25 19.51
C ALA A 213 6.25 12.24 18.99
N GLN A 214 5.87 12.12 17.72
CA GLN A 214 4.84 12.94 17.08
C GLN A 214 3.44 12.72 17.66
N ASN A 215 3.00 11.46 17.77
CA ASN A 215 1.69 11.14 18.34
C ASN A 215 1.58 11.64 19.78
N ARG A 216 2.66 11.52 20.56
CA ARG A 216 2.69 12.05 21.93
C ARG A 216 2.55 13.57 21.94
N PHE A 217 3.31 14.28 21.11
CA PHE A 217 3.20 15.74 20.99
C PHE A 217 1.78 16.17 20.60
N TYR A 218 1.17 15.50 19.62
CA TYR A 218 -0.20 15.79 19.20
C TYR A 218 -1.19 15.62 20.36
N ASN A 219 -1.13 14.50 21.08
CA ASN A 219 -2.01 14.24 22.22
C ASN A 219 -1.80 15.26 23.36
N GLU A 220 -0.55 15.62 23.67
CA GLU A 220 -0.22 16.62 24.69
C GLU A 220 -0.72 18.03 24.30
N LEU A 221 -0.73 18.34 23.00
CA LEU A 221 -1.24 19.59 22.45
C LEU A 221 -2.78 19.62 22.44
N GLU A 222 -3.43 18.50 22.11
CA GLU A 222 -4.89 18.37 22.19
C GLU A 222 -5.40 18.51 23.63
N GLU A 223 -4.75 17.84 24.59
CA GLU A 223 -5.09 17.91 26.02
C GLU A 223 -4.93 19.35 26.55
N TRP A 224 -3.85 20.03 26.15
CA TRP A 224 -3.61 21.43 26.50
C TRP A 224 -4.72 22.36 26.02
N LEU A 225 -5.05 22.29 24.73
CA LEU A 225 -6.05 23.15 24.12
C LEU A 225 -7.44 22.89 24.72
N SER A 226 -7.75 21.62 25.01
CA SER A 226 -8.99 21.24 25.69
C SER A 226 -9.10 21.86 27.08
N GLY A 227 -7.98 21.97 27.80
CA GLY A 227 -7.90 22.67 29.09
C GLY A 227 -8.21 24.17 28.99
N LEU A 228 -7.69 24.85 27.96
CA LEU A 228 -7.95 26.28 27.73
C LEU A 228 -9.42 26.55 27.39
N THR A 229 -10.06 25.71 26.57
CA THR A 229 -11.47 25.87 26.21
C THR A 229 -12.40 25.68 27.42
N ARG A 230 -12.10 24.72 28.32
CA ARG A 230 -12.91 24.47 29.53
C ARG A 230 -12.86 25.63 30.53
N LEU A 231 -11.69 26.24 30.75
CA LEU A 231 -11.56 27.42 31.63
C LEU A 231 -12.33 28.63 31.09
N SER A 232 -12.30 28.83 29.78
CA SER A 232 -13.00 29.93 29.09
C SER A 232 -14.53 29.84 29.23
N THR A 233 -15.11 28.64 29.11
CA THR A 233 -16.56 28.44 29.27
C THR A 233 -17.03 28.59 30.72
N GLY A 234 -16.16 28.32 31.71
CA GLY A 234 -16.47 28.47 33.14
C GLY A 234 -16.40 29.90 33.66
N ALA A 235 -15.66 30.80 32.99
CA ALA A 235 -15.51 32.20 33.41
C ALA A 235 -16.69 33.12 33.03
N LEU A 236 -17.57 32.69 32.12
CA LEU A 236 -18.73 33.46 31.66
C LEU A 236 -19.96 33.38 32.59
N VAL A 237 -19.84 32.80 33.79
CA VAL A 237 -20.98 32.51 34.69
C VAL A 237 -20.90 33.23 36.05
N SER A 238 -20.04 34.24 36.22
CA SER A 238 -19.98 34.98 37.49
C SER A 238 -20.10 36.49 37.29
N GLU A 239 -21.33 37.00 37.47
CA GLU A 239 -21.70 38.17 38.31
C GLU A 239 -23.11 38.68 37.91
N GLY A 240 -24.04 38.70 38.88
CA GLY A 240 -25.35 39.36 38.73
C GLY A 240 -26.52 38.60 39.38
N GLU A 241 -26.87 38.97 40.61
CA GLU A 241 -28.02 38.47 41.37
C GLU A 241 -29.37 38.82 40.74
N GLY A 242 -30.32 37.89 40.86
CA GLY A 242 -31.73 38.23 41.10
C GLY A 242 -32.72 38.07 39.95
N THR A 243 -33.04 36.84 39.54
CA THR A 243 -34.40 36.25 39.48
C THR A 243 -34.31 34.83 38.90
N VAL A 244 -35.24 33.96 39.31
CA VAL A 244 -35.46 32.53 38.97
C VAL A 244 -34.60 31.96 37.81
N PRO A 245 -33.88 30.85 38.05
CA PRO A 245 -32.52 30.62 37.57
C PRO A 245 -32.39 30.51 36.04
N ALA A 246 -31.66 31.46 35.47
CA ALA A 246 -31.02 31.34 34.15
C ALA A 246 -30.22 30.03 34.02
N TYR A 247 -29.73 29.46 35.14
CA TYR A 247 -29.14 28.13 35.17
C TYR A 247 -30.14 27.00 34.85
N ILE A 248 -31.40 27.07 35.30
CA ILE A 248 -32.43 26.06 34.95
C ILE A 248 -32.93 26.28 33.52
N GLN A 249 -33.05 27.52 33.06
CA GLN A 249 -33.43 27.82 31.69
C GLN A 249 -32.31 27.44 30.70
N ALA A 250 -31.04 27.73 31.03
CA ALA A 250 -29.88 27.28 30.27
C ALA A 250 -29.72 25.76 30.34
N LEU A 251 -30.01 25.11 31.47
CA LEU A 251 -30.05 23.65 31.55
C LEU A 251 -31.17 23.09 30.68
N LEU A 252 -32.38 23.66 30.70
CA LEU A 252 -33.49 23.19 29.87
C LEU A 252 -33.22 23.40 28.38
N GLU A 253 -32.64 24.53 28.00
CA GLU A 253 -32.22 24.85 26.64
C GLU A 253 -31.06 23.95 26.19
N GLN A 254 -30.07 23.71 27.07
CA GLN A 254 -28.99 22.76 26.83
C GLN A 254 -29.48 21.32 26.75
N THR A 255 -30.51 20.94 27.52
CA THR A 255 -31.10 19.61 27.47
C THR A 255 -31.91 19.44 26.19
N SER A 256 -32.68 20.47 25.78
CA SER A 256 -33.40 20.48 24.50
C SER A 256 -32.45 20.39 23.32
N ASP A 257 -31.37 21.18 23.32
CA ASP A 257 -30.37 21.16 22.26
C ASP A 257 -29.56 19.85 22.24
N SER A 258 -29.36 19.22 23.40
CA SER A 258 -28.75 17.88 23.51
C SER A 258 -29.68 16.78 23.01
N LEU A 259 -30.99 16.85 23.29
CA LEU A 259 -31.98 15.93 22.75
C LEU A 259 -32.11 16.07 21.23
N ASP A 260 -32.07 17.30 20.71
CA ASP A 260 -32.12 17.58 19.29
C ASP A 260 -30.83 17.09 18.57
N LYS A 261 -29.66 17.23 19.22
CA LYS A 261 -28.41 16.60 18.75
C LYS A 261 -28.47 15.07 18.80
N LEU A 262 -29.04 14.46 19.83
CA LEU A 262 -29.21 13.01 19.92
C LEU A 262 -30.18 12.49 18.86
N GLN A 263 -31.29 13.17 18.61
CA GLN A 263 -32.21 12.82 17.52
C GLN A 263 -31.53 12.90 16.15
N ARG A 264 -30.76 13.96 15.89
CA ARG A 264 -29.97 14.09 14.65
C ARG A 264 -28.89 13.01 14.51
N LEU A 265 -28.23 12.65 15.61
CA LEU A 265 -27.22 11.58 15.61
C LEU A 265 -27.85 10.20 15.43
N MET A 266 -29.01 9.93 16.03
CA MET A 266 -29.74 8.68 15.81
C MET A 266 -30.26 8.59 14.37
N ALA A 267 -30.83 9.66 13.83
CA ALA A 267 -31.27 9.69 12.43
C ALA A 267 -30.11 9.47 11.45
N ARG A 268 -28.94 10.09 11.70
CA ARG A 268 -27.72 9.82 10.91
C ARG A 268 -27.19 8.40 11.10
N GLY A 269 -27.22 7.87 12.32
CA GLY A 269 -26.77 6.52 12.63
C GLY A 269 -27.64 5.44 11.98
N GLU A 270 -28.95 5.66 11.91
CA GLU A 270 -29.87 4.78 11.17
C GLU A 270 -29.61 4.83 9.67
N GLU A 271 -29.38 6.01 9.09
CA GLU A 271 -29.05 6.14 7.67
C GLU A 271 -27.69 5.49 7.32
N GLU A 272 -26.67 5.68 8.16
CA GLU A 272 -25.38 4.99 8.01
C GLU A 272 -25.51 3.47 8.15
N ARG A 273 -26.35 2.99 9.08
CA ARG A 273 -26.67 1.56 9.19
C ARG A 273 -27.33 1.03 7.93
N ARG A 274 -28.31 1.76 7.40
CA ARG A 274 -29.04 1.37 6.18
C ARG A 274 -28.12 1.31 4.97
N LEU A 275 -27.22 2.29 4.82
CA LEU A 275 -26.18 2.30 3.78
C LEU A 275 -25.20 1.13 3.95
N THR A 276 -24.83 0.81 5.20
CA THR A 276 -23.93 -0.31 5.50
C THR A 276 -24.58 -1.65 5.16
N ASP A 277 -25.85 -1.84 5.52
CA ASP A 277 -26.62 -3.04 5.17
C ASP A 277 -26.75 -3.20 3.65
N GLN A 278 -27.00 -2.11 2.92
CA GLN A 278 -27.01 -2.14 1.44
C GLN A 278 -25.66 -2.56 0.86
N ARG A 279 -24.55 -2.03 1.40
CA ARG A 279 -23.19 -2.42 0.98
C ARG A 279 -22.88 -3.87 1.30
N LEU A 280 -23.31 -4.38 2.46
CA LEU A 280 -23.14 -5.79 2.83
C LEU A 280 -23.94 -6.72 1.91
N ILE A 281 -25.17 -6.34 1.54
CA ILE A 281 -25.97 -7.09 0.57
C ILE A 281 -25.28 -7.10 -0.79
N ALA A 282 -24.78 -5.96 -1.28
CA ALA A 282 -24.05 -5.88 -2.54
C ALA A 282 -22.79 -6.73 -2.54
N LEU A 283 -21.99 -6.68 -1.46
CA LEU A 283 -20.78 -7.49 -1.32
C LEU A 283 -21.10 -8.99 -1.27
N THR A 284 -22.21 -9.36 -0.63
CA THR A 284 -22.67 -10.76 -0.61
C THR A 284 -23.08 -11.24 -2.00
N GLN A 285 -23.69 -10.37 -2.81
CA GLN A 285 -24.04 -10.66 -4.20
C GLN A 285 -22.77 -10.83 -5.07
N GLU A 286 -21.80 -9.93 -4.95
CA GLU A 286 -20.52 -10.05 -5.67
C GLU A 286 -19.77 -11.33 -5.28
N VAL A 287 -19.72 -11.68 -4.00
CA VAL A 287 -19.11 -12.94 -3.53
C VAL A 287 -19.86 -14.15 -4.08
N ALA A 288 -21.19 -14.10 -4.18
CA ALA A 288 -21.99 -15.16 -4.77
C ALA A 288 -21.70 -15.32 -6.28
N GLU A 289 -21.52 -14.22 -7.02
CA GLU A 289 -21.14 -14.24 -8.43
C GLU A 289 -19.74 -14.84 -8.63
N VAL A 290 -18.75 -14.43 -7.82
CA VAL A 290 -17.40 -15.01 -7.86
C VAL A 290 -17.44 -16.51 -7.54
N ALA A 291 -18.23 -16.93 -6.56
CA ALA A 291 -18.40 -18.34 -6.24
C ALA A 291 -19.02 -19.14 -7.39
N GLN A 292 -19.94 -18.54 -8.17
CA GLN A 292 -20.47 -19.17 -9.38
C GLN A 292 -19.44 -19.25 -10.50
N LEU A 293 -18.62 -18.21 -10.69
CA LEU A 293 -17.52 -18.21 -11.66
C LEU A 293 -16.53 -19.33 -11.38
N VAL A 294 -16.08 -19.47 -10.13
CA VAL A 294 -15.13 -20.52 -9.71
C VAL A 294 -15.72 -21.92 -9.90
N ARG A 295 -17.00 -22.13 -9.58
CA ARG A 295 -17.67 -23.42 -9.85
C ARG A 295 -17.79 -23.70 -11.34
N GLY A 296 -18.05 -22.68 -12.15
CA GLY A 296 -18.06 -22.77 -13.61
C GLY A 296 -16.70 -23.18 -14.16
N GLU A 297 -15.64 -22.55 -13.69
CA GLU A 297 -14.26 -22.86 -14.07
C GLU A 297 -13.85 -24.28 -13.66
N GLN A 298 -14.17 -24.72 -12.44
CA GLN A 298 -13.93 -26.10 -12.01
C GLN A 298 -14.68 -27.11 -12.89
N LYS A 299 -15.93 -26.82 -13.25
CA LYS A 299 -16.71 -27.68 -14.14
C LYS A 299 -16.11 -27.74 -15.55
N ALA A 300 -15.61 -26.61 -16.06
CA ALA A 300 -14.90 -26.56 -17.33
C ALA A 300 -13.58 -27.35 -17.29
N MET A 301 -12.81 -27.23 -16.20
CA MET A 301 -11.57 -27.96 -16.00
C MET A 301 -11.80 -29.47 -15.90
N LEU A 302 -12.85 -29.91 -15.18
CA LEU A 302 -13.27 -31.31 -15.15
C LEU A 302 -13.73 -31.81 -16.53
N GLY A 303 -14.42 -30.96 -17.29
CA GLY A 303 -14.78 -31.24 -18.69
C GLY A 303 -13.56 -31.45 -19.57
N LEU A 304 -12.56 -30.58 -19.46
CA LEU A 304 -11.29 -30.67 -20.20
C LEU A 304 -10.46 -31.91 -19.80
N ALA A 305 -10.42 -32.24 -18.51
CA ALA A 305 -9.75 -33.45 -18.05
C ALA A 305 -10.42 -34.72 -18.59
N ARG A 306 -11.76 -34.73 -18.66
CA ARG A 306 -12.53 -35.83 -19.24
C ARG A 306 -12.31 -35.96 -20.74
N THR A 307 -12.37 -34.87 -21.49
CA THR A 307 -12.09 -34.90 -22.94
C THR A 307 -10.65 -35.29 -23.23
N GLN A 308 -9.68 -34.85 -22.41
CA GLN A 308 -8.29 -35.29 -22.53
C GLN A 308 -8.14 -36.80 -22.28
N SER A 309 -8.83 -37.35 -21.28
CA SER A 309 -8.84 -38.79 -21.00
C SER A 309 -9.50 -39.60 -22.12
N GLU A 310 -10.62 -39.11 -22.68
CA GLU A 310 -11.28 -39.73 -23.83
C GLU A 310 -10.38 -39.70 -25.08
N LEU A 311 -9.66 -38.60 -25.32
CA LEU A 311 -8.68 -38.50 -26.41
C LEU A 311 -7.47 -39.42 -26.21
N GLN A 312 -6.93 -39.52 -25.00
CA GLN A 312 -5.86 -40.47 -24.69
C GLN A 312 -6.31 -41.92 -24.95
N GLY A 313 -7.51 -42.30 -24.53
CA GLY A 313 -8.05 -43.64 -24.81
C GLY A 313 -8.29 -43.91 -26.29
N VAL A 314 -8.70 -42.90 -27.07
CA VAL A 314 -8.82 -43.02 -28.54
C VAL A 314 -7.44 -43.16 -29.20
N LEU A 315 -6.44 -42.40 -28.74
CA LEU A 315 -5.06 -42.49 -29.23
C LEU A 315 -4.42 -43.83 -28.88
N GLU A 316 -4.68 -44.37 -27.68
CA GLU A 316 -4.18 -45.67 -27.25
C GLU A 316 -4.81 -46.81 -28.06
N ARG A 317 -6.13 -46.75 -28.31
CA ARG A 317 -6.82 -47.69 -29.22
C ARG A 317 -6.34 -47.59 -30.66
N LEU A 318 -6.03 -46.37 -31.14
CA LEU A 318 -5.43 -46.16 -32.46
C LEU A 318 -4.01 -46.72 -32.53
N ALA A 319 -3.21 -46.53 -31.48
CA ALA A 319 -1.85 -47.06 -31.39
C ALA A 319 -1.84 -48.59 -31.32
N GLU A 320 -2.77 -49.19 -30.57
CA GLU A 320 -2.93 -50.64 -30.44
C GLU A 320 -3.47 -51.28 -31.74
N ALA A 321 -4.43 -50.62 -32.41
CA ALA A 321 -4.89 -51.01 -33.74
C ALA A 321 -3.82 -50.88 -34.83
N THR A 322 -2.90 -49.92 -34.68
CA THR A 322 -1.75 -49.72 -35.60
C THR A 322 -0.64 -50.73 -35.33
N GLY A 323 -0.45 -51.15 -34.07
CA GLY A 323 0.53 -52.17 -33.68
C GLY A 323 0.13 -53.61 -34.04
N ALA A 324 -1.18 -53.89 -34.18
CA ALA A 324 -1.70 -55.24 -34.41
C ALA A 324 -1.98 -55.60 -35.88
N ARG A 325 -1.66 -54.76 -36.89
CA ARG A 325 -2.13 -55.03 -38.26
C ARG A 325 -1.17 -54.59 -39.37
N SER A 326 -0.30 -55.51 -39.76
CA SER A 326 0.48 -55.46 -41.01
C SER A 326 -0.30 -55.95 -42.24
N ASP A 327 -1.61 -55.65 -42.35
CA ASP A 327 -2.40 -56.10 -43.53
C ASP A 327 -3.69 -55.30 -43.82
N SER A 328 -3.77 -53.99 -43.55
CA SER A 328 -5.00 -53.21 -43.83
C SER A 328 -4.78 -51.72 -44.14
N GLU A 329 -4.02 -51.43 -45.20
CA GLU A 329 -3.94 -50.07 -45.77
C GLU A 329 -5.30 -49.59 -46.32
N GLN A 330 -6.18 -50.52 -46.75
CA GLN A 330 -7.50 -50.19 -47.28
C GLN A 330 -8.53 -49.84 -46.19
N GLU A 331 -8.38 -50.36 -44.97
CA GLU A 331 -9.28 -50.08 -43.85
C GLU A 331 -8.86 -48.80 -43.10
N MET A 332 -7.54 -48.56 -42.99
CA MET A 332 -6.97 -47.29 -42.50
C MET A 332 -7.39 -46.11 -43.38
N SER A 333 -7.39 -46.29 -44.71
CA SER A 333 -7.85 -45.25 -45.64
C SER A 333 -9.33 -44.91 -45.41
N ARG A 334 -10.19 -45.92 -45.20
CA ARG A 334 -11.63 -45.71 -44.89
C ARG A 334 -11.85 -45.04 -43.54
N HIS A 335 -11.05 -45.39 -42.53
CA HIS A 335 -11.12 -44.74 -41.21
C HIS A 335 -10.65 -43.29 -41.26
N LEU A 336 -9.60 -42.98 -42.02
CA LEU A 336 -9.16 -41.61 -42.23
C LEU A 336 -10.20 -40.79 -43.01
N SER A 337 -10.87 -41.37 -44.00
CA SER A 337 -12.02 -40.73 -44.66
C SER A 337 -13.17 -40.45 -43.69
N GLY A 338 -13.53 -41.43 -42.84
CA GLY A 338 -14.59 -41.26 -41.84
C GLY A 338 -14.26 -40.21 -40.78
N VAL A 339 -13.00 -40.12 -40.35
CA VAL A 339 -12.52 -39.05 -39.45
C VAL A 339 -12.54 -37.70 -40.16
N ALA A 340 -12.19 -37.62 -41.44
CA ALA A 340 -12.27 -36.38 -42.21
C ALA A 340 -13.73 -35.92 -42.40
N ASP A 341 -14.66 -36.84 -42.64
CA ASP A 341 -16.09 -36.53 -42.78
C ASP A 341 -16.69 -36.07 -41.45
N THR A 342 -16.39 -36.74 -40.34
CA THR A 342 -16.85 -36.32 -39.01
C THR A 342 -16.26 -34.98 -38.59
N LEU A 343 -14.98 -34.70 -38.89
CA LEU A 343 -14.38 -33.38 -38.64
C LEU A 343 -14.98 -32.28 -39.53
N SER A 344 -15.34 -32.61 -40.77
CA SER A 344 -16.06 -31.71 -41.66
C SER A 344 -17.45 -31.38 -41.11
N GLU A 345 -18.18 -32.40 -40.66
CA GLU A 345 -19.52 -32.26 -40.07
C GLU A 345 -19.49 -31.43 -38.77
N LEU A 346 -18.52 -31.70 -37.89
CA LEU A 346 -18.29 -30.92 -36.66
C LEU A 346 -17.96 -29.45 -36.98
N ARG A 347 -17.17 -29.19 -38.02
CA ARG A 347 -16.83 -27.84 -38.46
C ARG A 347 -18.04 -27.08 -39.00
N VAL A 348 -18.92 -27.76 -39.73
CA VAL A 348 -20.18 -27.18 -40.22
C VAL A 348 -21.11 -26.87 -39.05
N GLN A 349 -21.25 -27.81 -38.11
CA GLN A 349 -22.08 -27.66 -36.92
C GLN A 349 -21.60 -26.51 -36.01
N LEU A 350 -20.29 -26.40 -35.80
CA LEU A 350 -19.66 -25.25 -35.11
C LEU A 350 -19.89 -23.92 -35.83
N GLY A 351 -19.91 -23.94 -37.17
CA GLY A 351 -20.22 -22.76 -37.99
C GLY A 351 -21.67 -22.31 -37.82
N GLU A 352 -22.59 -23.27 -37.77
CA GLU A 352 -24.04 -23.05 -37.61
C GLU A 352 -24.37 -22.57 -36.19
N ASP A 353 -23.80 -23.20 -35.16
CA ASP A 353 -23.95 -22.80 -33.75
C ASP A 353 -23.42 -21.39 -33.50
N ARG A 354 -22.28 -21.03 -34.10
CA ARG A 354 -21.74 -19.67 -34.04
C ARG A 354 -22.65 -18.67 -34.75
N GLY A 355 -23.25 -19.05 -35.88
CA GLY A 355 -24.23 -18.24 -36.59
C GLY A 355 -25.47 -17.97 -35.73
N HIS A 356 -26.01 -19.02 -35.10
CA HIS A 356 -27.14 -18.94 -34.18
C HIS A 356 -26.82 -18.06 -32.97
N PHE A 357 -25.64 -18.22 -32.36
CA PHE A 357 -25.22 -17.39 -31.22
C PHE A 357 -25.09 -15.91 -31.58
N ILE A 358 -24.53 -15.59 -32.76
CA ILE A 358 -24.44 -14.20 -33.26
C ILE A 358 -25.84 -13.62 -33.53
N SER A 359 -26.78 -14.44 -34.03
CA SER A 359 -28.17 -14.04 -34.21
C SER A 359 -28.83 -13.67 -32.88
N VAL A 360 -28.71 -14.56 -31.88
CA VAL A 360 -29.27 -14.34 -30.53
C VAL A 360 -28.67 -13.08 -29.90
N LEU A 361 -27.35 -12.90 -29.96
CA LEU A 361 -26.70 -11.68 -29.47
C LEU A 361 -27.21 -10.41 -30.16
N ARG A 362 -27.43 -10.45 -31.47
CA ARG A 362 -27.96 -9.31 -32.22
C ARG A 362 -29.38 -8.97 -31.80
N ASP A 363 -30.22 -9.97 -31.56
CA ASP A 363 -31.58 -9.77 -31.12
C ASP A 363 -31.63 -9.26 -29.67
N GLU A 364 -30.79 -9.79 -28.78
CA GLU A 364 -30.61 -9.32 -27.40
C GLU A 364 -30.18 -7.84 -27.38
N VAL A 365 -29.17 -7.47 -28.17
CA VAL A 365 -28.68 -6.09 -28.29
C VAL A 365 -29.77 -5.16 -28.82
N ARG A 366 -30.56 -5.59 -29.80
CA ARG A 366 -31.71 -4.81 -30.31
C ARG A 366 -32.77 -4.64 -29.23
N LEU A 367 -33.01 -5.66 -28.41
CA LEU A 367 -33.98 -5.63 -27.33
C LEU A 367 -33.51 -4.69 -26.20
N MET A 368 -32.23 -4.74 -25.81
CA MET A 368 -31.61 -3.79 -24.89
C MET A 368 -31.67 -2.35 -25.43
N THR A 369 -31.39 -2.16 -26.72
CA THR A 369 -31.44 -0.84 -27.36
C THR A 369 -32.88 -0.28 -27.38
N ARG A 370 -33.89 -1.12 -27.64
CA ARG A 370 -35.31 -0.70 -27.54
C ARG A 370 -35.73 -0.40 -26.12
N THR A 371 -35.29 -1.18 -25.14
CA THR A 371 -35.59 -0.95 -23.72
C THR A 371 -34.93 0.35 -23.24
N ALA A 372 -33.68 0.62 -23.64
CA ALA A 372 -32.99 1.87 -23.36
C ALA A 372 -33.66 3.08 -24.04
N ALA A 373 -34.11 2.93 -25.29
CA ALA A 373 -34.84 3.99 -26.00
C ALA A 373 -36.18 4.33 -25.32
N ARG A 374 -36.94 3.31 -24.87
CA ARG A 374 -38.19 3.52 -24.11
C ARG A 374 -37.97 4.18 -22.76
N LEU A 375 -36.86 3.86 -22.07
CA LEU A 375 -36.47 4.55 -20.84
C LEU A 375 -36.05 6.01 -21.08
N GLY A 376 -35.49 6.32 -22.25
CA GLY A 376 -35.13 7.68 -22.66
C GLY A 376 -36.32 8.54 -23.10
N GLU A 377 -37.38 7.95 -23.66
CA GLU A 377 -38.61 8.67 -24.04
C GLU A 377 -39.50 8.97 -22.83
N GLY A 378 -39.62 8.06 -21.86
CA GLY A 378 -40.41 8.29 -20.64
C GLY A 378 -39.86 9.40 -19.72
N GLY A 379 -38.62 9.82 -19.92
CA GLY A 379 -38.01 10.96 -19.21
C GLY A 379 -38.27 12.33 -19.85
N ARG A 380 -38.77 12.38 -21.09
CA ARG A 380 -39.04 13.65 -21.81
C ARG A 380 -40.48 14.14 -21.75
N GLU A 381 -41.42 13.33 -21.25
CA GLU A 381 -42.82 13.74 -21.03
C GLU A 381 -43.11 14.22 -19.59
N ARG A 382 -42.07 14.36 -18.75
CA ARG A 382 -42.15 14.87 -17.37
C ARG A 382 -41.27 16.10 -17.09
N GLU A 383 -40.99 16.89 -18.13
CA GLU A 383 -40.68 18.32 -18.04
C GLU A 383 -41.74 19.07 -18.85
#